data_AF-A0A7X2CL77-F1
#
_entry.id   AF-A0A7X2CL77-F1
#
_cell.length_a   1.000
_cell.length_b   1.000
_cell.length_c   1.000
_cell.angle_alpha   90.00
_cell.angle_beta   90.00
_cell.angle_gamma   90.00
#
_symmetry.space_group_name_H-M   'P 1'
#
loop_
_entity.id
_entity.type
_entity.pdbx_description
1 polymer ?
#
loop_
_entity_poly.entity_id
_entity_poly.type
_entity_poly.pdbx_seq_one_letter_code
_entity_poly.pdbx_strand_id
1 'polypeptide(L)'
;MSDIIRRDPRAEWIARNRLHPLHAALQPTQQSWMGPNGVLRKNVHGVGFIGPNGIKRIDRSGEQQGGASKRTARVEVQLPLHQVPAPAFYIAVVPDMVGGRLSSHDRDLLGLAHQLAGADGAVLAVVFGDSKETAFATAGVDRLLQLDSQGYAPEQQVLSLRAVDNQFAPQHWLLPDSRSGGGELGRRLAASLGER
;
A
#
# COMPACT_ATOMS: atom_id res chain seq x y z
N MET A 1 7.14 -15.49 20.39
CA MET A 1 8.51 -15.78 19.88
C MET A 1 9.11 -14.45 19.47
N SER A 2 10.21 -14.01 20.08
CA SER A 2 10.77 -12.67 19.87
C SER A 2 11.35 -12.53 18.45
N ASP A 3 10.82 -11.59 17.65
CA ASP A 3 11.34 -11.17 16.33
C ASP A 3 12.65 -10.36 16.43
N ILE A 4 13.51 -10.74 17.37
CA ILE A 4 14.84 -10.18 17.50
C ILE A 4 15.69 -10.79 16.40
N ILE A 5 16.12 -9.96 15.44
CA ILE A 5 17.14 -10.33 14.46
C ILE A 5 18.42 -10.62 15.23
N ARG A 6 18.64 -11.89 15.59
CA ARG A 6 19.86 -12.33 16.25
C ARG A 6 21.00 -12.21 15.26
N ARG A 7 22.00 -11.38 15.57
CA ARG A 7 23.27 -11.35 14.83
C ARG A 7 23.94 -12.70 15.03
N ASP A 8 24.42 -13.31 13.95
CA ASP A 8 25.22 -14.53 13.99
C ASP A 8 26.71 -14.14 14.08
N PRO A 9 27.35 -14.26 15.26
CA PRO A 9 28.74 -13.83 15.45
C PRO A 9 29.72 -14.66 14.59
N ARG A 10 29.37 -15.92 14.28
CA ARG A 10 30.20 -16.78 13.45
C ARG A 10 30.18 -16.29 12.01
N ALA A 11 28.99 -15.97 11.48
CA ALA A 11 28.87 -15.41 10.13
C ALA A 11 29.63 -14.07 10.02
N GLU A 12 29.55 -13.20 11.02
CA GLU A 12 30.28 -11.92 11.04
C GLU A 12 31.80 -12.09 11.15
N TRP A 13 32.28 -13.10 11.87
CA TRP A 13 33.70 -13.44 11.91
C TRP A 13 34.19 -13.97 10.56
N ILE A 14 33.45 -14.88 9.93
CA ILE A 14 33.80 -15.42 8.61
C ILE A 14 33.82 -14.30 7.56
N ALA A 15 32.83 -13.40 7.56
CA ALA A 15 32.76 -12.29 6.61
C ALA A 15 33.94 -11.31 6.72
N ARG A 16 34.57 -11.20 7.90
CA ARG A 16 35.77 -10.38 8.12
C ARG A 16 37.08 -11.10 7.78
N ASN A 17 37.12 -12.42 7.88
CA ASN A 17 38.34 -13.21 7.68
C ASN A 17 38.51 -13.61 6.21
N ARG A 18 39.33 -12.86 5.45
CA ARG A 18 39.62 -13.11 4.03
C ARG A 18 40.23 -14.47 3.73
N LEU A 19 40.88 -15.10 4.71
CA LEU A 19 41.52 -16.42 4.57
C LEU A 19 40.56 -17.57 4.90
N HIS A 20 39.36 -17.28 5.40
CA HIS A 20 38.41 -18.32 5.76
C HIS A 20 37.80 -18.97 4.50
N PRO A 21 37.69 -20.32 4.42
CA PRO A 21 37.18 -21.00 3.22
C PRO A 21 35.78 -20.53 2.76
N LEU A 22 34.92 -20.19 3.72
CA LEU A 22 33.57 -19.70 3.47
C LEU A 22 33.45 -18.18 3.28
N HIS A 23 34.57 -17.44 3.29
CA HIS A 23 34.55 -15.98 3.15
C HIS A 23 33.92 -15.54 1.84
N ALA A 24 34.33 -16.15 0.72
CA ALA A 24 33.82 -15.81 -0.61
C ALA A 24 32.29 -15.98 -0.74
N ALA A 25 31.72 -16.97 -0.04
CA ALA A 25 30.28 -17.24 -0.07
C ALA A 25 29.44 -16.22 0.73
N LEU A 26 30.06 -15.48 1.66
CA LEU A 26 29.39 -14.45 2.48
C LEU A 26 29.60 -13.04 1.93
N GLN A 27 30.40 -12.86 0.88
CA GLN A 27 30.57 -11.58 0.23
C GLN A 27 29.38 -11.26 -0.68
N PRO A 28 28.94 -10.00 -0.75
CA PRO A 28 27.92 -9.59 -1.69
C PRO A 28 28.42 -9.86 -3.11
N THR A 29 27.55 -10.40 -3.96
CA THR A 29 27.86 -10.65 -5.37
C THR A 29 28.18 -9.32 -6.05
N GLN A 30 29.47 -9.09 -6.34
CA GLN A 30 29.90 -7.88 -7.04
C GLN A 30 29.35 -7.88 -8.47
N GLN A 31 28.59 -6.84 -8.81
CA GLN A 31 28.00 -6.68 -10.14
C GLN A 31 29.04 -6.29 -11.19
N SER A 32 30.08 -5.54 -10.78
CA SER A 32 31.23 -5.19 -11.59
C SER A 32 32.52 -5.31 -10.78
N TRP A 33 33.61 -5.72 -11.43
CA TRP A 33 34.94 -5.76 -10.82
C TRP A 33 36.01 -5.49 -11.87
N MET A 34 37.15 -4.97 -11.42
CA MET A 34 38.32 -4.80 -12.28
C MET A 34 38.96 -6.16 -12.57
N GLY A 35 39.09 -6.49 -13.85
CA GLY A 35 39.78 -7.71 -14.28
C GLY A 35 41.30 -7.61 -14.12
N PRO A 36 42.01 -8.75 -14.18
CA PRO A 36 43.47 -8.79 -14.06
C PRO A 36 44.21 -7.91 -15.08
N ASN A 37 43.60 -7.68 -16.24
CA ASN A 37 44.16 -6.87 -17.33
C ASN A 37 43.67 -5.41 -17.30
N GLY A 38 43.10 -4.95 -16.17
CA GLY A 38 42.55 -3.60 -16.06
C GLY A 38 41.22 -3.36 -16.79
N VAL A 39 40.59 -4.40 -17.33
CA VAL A 39 39.29 -4.30 -18.01
C VAL A 39 38.16 -4.54 -17.03
N LEU A 40 37.18 -3.63 -16.97
CA LEU A 40 35.98 -3.78 -16.13
C LEU A 40 35.15 -4.97 -16.62
N ARG A 41 34.89 -5.93 -15.73
CA ARG A 41 34.01 -7.08 -15.98
C ARG A 41 32.67 -6.87 -15.29
N LYS A 42 31.59 -7.35 -15.89
CA LYS A 42 30.21 -7.23 -15.37
C LYS A 42 29.50 -8.58 -15.38
N ASN A 43 28.83 -8.94 -14.29
CA ASN A 43 27.97 -10.11 -14.22
C ASN A 43 26.53 -9.74 -14.65
N VAL A 44 26.10 -10.23 -15.82
CA VAL A 44 24.77 -9.93 -16.39
C VAL A 44 23.63 -10.51 -15.55
N HIS A 45 23.85 -11.64 -14.87
CA HIS A 45 22.83 -12.30 -14.05
C HIS A 45 22.75 -11.72 -12.62
N GLY A 46 23.80 -11.01 -12.19
CA GLY A 46 23.85 -10.32 -10.90
C GLY A 46 23.12 -8.96 -10.87
N VAL A 47 22.53 -8.53 -11.98
CA VAL A 47 21.91 -7.20 -12.09
C VAL A 47 20.64 -7.11 -11.25
N GLY A 48 20.56 -6.04 -10.44
CA GLY A 48 19.44 -5.71 -9.56
C GLY A 48 19.65 -6.13 -8.11
N PHE A 49 18.89 -5.53 -7.19
CA PHE A 49 18.90 -5.81 -5.76
C PHE A 49 17.49 -6.19 -5.27
N ILE A 50 17.41 -6.93 -4.17
CA ILE A 50 16.12 -7.22 -3.51
C ILE A 50 15.76 -6.03 -2.63
N GLY A 51 14.67 -5.35 -2.98
CA GLY A 51 14.14 -4.25 -2.18
C GLY A 51 13.51 -4.72 -0.86
N PRO A 52 13.13 -3.79 0.03
CA PRO A 52 12.51 -4.10 1.33
C PRO A 52 11.28 -5.00 1.23
N ASN A 53 10.52 -4.90 0.13
CA ASN A 53 9.31 -5.69 -0.12
C ASN A 53 9.59 -7.07 -0.75
N GLY A 54 10.85 -7.51 -0.81
CA GLY A 54 11.24 -8.80 -1.40
C GLY A 54 11.25 -8.86 -2.93
N ILE A 55 10.93 -7.75 -3.60
CA ILE A 55 10.90 -7.66 -5.07
C ILE A 55 12.29 -7.29 -5.60
N LYS A 56 12.76 -8.01 -6.62
CA LYS A 56 14.00 -7.69 -7.34
C LYS A 56 13.81 -6.43 -8.19
N ARG A 57 14.63 -5.40 -7.96
CA ARG A 57 14.61 -4.11 -8.66
C ARG A 57 15.93 -3.91 -9.40
N ILE A 58 15.88 -3.33 -10.60
CA ILE A 58 17.07 -2.94 -11.37
C ILE A 58 17.18 -1.43 -11.29
N ASP A 59 18.17 -0.93 -10.58
CA ASP A 59 18.56 0.47 -10.66
C ASP A 59 19.36 0.69 -11.95
N ARG A 60 18.92 1.63 -12.77
CA ARG A 60 19.54 1.99 -14.05
C ARG A 60 20.48 3.19 -13.94
N SER A 61 20.44 3.96 -12.84
CA SER A 61 21.38 5.06 -12.61
C SER A 61 22.75 4.56 -12.16
N GLY A 62 22.80 3.36 -11.56
CA GLY A 62 24.04 2.72 -11.13
C GLY A 62 24.56 3.21 -9.78
N GLU A 63 23.81 4.09 -9.10
CA GLU A 63 24.14 4.60 -7.76
C GLU A 63 23.98 3.52 -6.69
N GLN A 64 23.03 2.59 -6.88
CA GLN A 64 22.68 1.61 -5.88
C GLN A 64 23.30 0.23 -6.17
N GLN A 65 24.47 -0.02 -5.58
CA GLN A 65 25.08 -1.35 -5.56
C GLN A 65 24.50 -2.18 -4.40
N GLY A 66 23.98 -3.36 -4.75
CA GLY A 66 23.29 -4.27 -3.84
C GLY A 66 24.08 -4.58 -2.56
N GLY A 67 23.63 -4.00 -1.46
CA GLY A 67 23.86 -4.55 -0.13
C GLY A 67 22.76 -5.55 0.18
N ALA A 68 23.09 -6.65 0.88
CA ALA A 68 22.09 -7.46 1.53
C ALA A 68 21.36 -6.57 2.55
N SER A 69 20.23 -5.99 2.14
CA SER A 69 19.36 -5.28 3.07
C SER A 69 18.88 -6.32 4.07
N LYS A 70 19.41 -6.26 5.30
CA LYS A 70 18.93 -7.08 6.40
C LYS A 70 17.42 -6.85 6.47
N ARG A 71 16.63 -7.93 6.34
CA ARG A 71 15.18 -7.86 6.58
C ARG A 71 15.00 -7.27 7.97
N THR A 72 14.62 -6.00 8.03
CA THR A 72 14.14 -5.42 9.28
C THR A 72 12.79 -6.04 9.53
N ALA A 73 12.68 -6.81 10.61
CA ALA A 73 11.37 -7.19 11.12
C ALA A 73 10.65 -5.87 11.40
N ARG A 74 9.62 -5.58 10.60
CA ARG A 74 8.80 -4.40 10.80
C ARG A 74 7.93 -4.71 11.99
N VAL A 75 8.31 -4.21 13.17
CA VAL A 75 7.47 -4.29 14.36
C VAL A 75 6.20 -3.51 14.04
N GLU A 76 5.07 -4.20 14.03
CA GLU A 76 3.77 -3.54 13.87
C GLU A 76 3.54 -2.67 15.10
N VAL A 77 3.53 -1.35 14.89
CA VAL A 77 3.23 -0.38 15.93
C VAL A 77 1.72 -0.43 16.18
N GLN A 78 1.32 -0.97 17.32
CA GLN A 78 -0.06 -0.93 17.76
C GLN A 78 -0.38 0.49 18.23
N LEU A 79 -1.18 1.20 17.44
CA LEU A 79 -1.72 2.50 17.80
C LEU A 79 -2.86 2.31 18.82
N PRO A 80 -3.07 3.28 19.74
CA PRO A 80 -4.26 3.29 20.58
C PRO A 80 -5.53 3.21 19.74
N LEU A 81 -6.50 2.42 20.20
CA LEU A 81 -7.76 2.26 19.51
C LEU A 81 -8.55 3.58 19.52
N HIS A 82 -8.70 4.19 18.35
CA HIS A 82 -9.58 5.34 18.15
C HIS A 82 -10.99 4.84 17.86
N GLN A 83 -11.99 5.33 18.60
CA GLN A 83 -13.39 5.03 18.37
C GLN A 83 -14.20 6.32 18.27
N VAL A 84 -14.98 6.43 17.20
CA VAL A 84 -15.93 7.52 17.00
C VAL A 84 -17.34 6.97 17.18
N PRO A 85 -17.91 6.97 18.40
CA PRO A 85 -19.23 6.40 18.65
C PRO A 85 -20.35 7.20 17.98
N ALA A 86 -20.29 8.53 18.08
CA ALA A 86 -21.24 9.47 17.49
C ALA A 86 -20.48 10.50 16.65
N PRO A 87 -20.25 10.25 15.35
CA PRO A 87 -19.53 11.18 14.50
C PRO A 87 -20.35 12.45 14.27
N ALA A 88 -19.67 13.60 14.32
CA ALA A 88 -20.29 14.88 13.98
C ALA A 88 -20.61 15.00 12.49
N PHE A 89 -19.84 14.32 11.65
CA PHE A 89 -20.00 14.26 10.20
C PHE A 89 -19.30 13.04 9.61
N TYR A 90 -19.59 12.74 8.35
CA TYR A 90 -18.95 11.68 7.60
C TYR A 90 -18.06 12.20 6.47
N ILE A 91 -16.96 11.50 6.23
CA ILE A 91 -16.18 11.59 5.00
C ILE A 91 -16.44 10.29 4.23
N ALA A 92 -17.13 10.38 3.10
CA ALA A 92 -17.49 9.22 2.30
C ALA A 92 -16.36 8.87 1.32
N VAL A 93 -15.96 7.60 1.27
CA VAL A 93 -14.93 7.09 0.35
C VAL A 93 -15.53 5.94 -0.46
N VAL A 94 -15.41 6.00 -1.78
CA VAL A 94 -15.81 4.92 -2.68
C VAL A 94 -14.56 4.32 -3.31
N PRO A 95 -13.93 3.30 -2.68
CA PRO A 95 -12.75 2.65 -3.25
C PRO A 95 -13.12 1.80 -4.48
N ASP A 96 -12.21 1.66 -5.43
CA ASP A 96 -12.42 0.85 -6.63
C ASP A 96 -12.41 -0.65 -6.33
N MET A 97 -11.52 -1.06 -5.42
CA MET A 97 -11.37 -2.45 -4.98
C MET A 97 -11.27 -3.48 -6.10
N VAL A 98 -10.47 -3.21 -7.14
CA VAL A 98 -10.29 -4.14 -8.28
C VAL A 98 -9.87 -5.53 -7.78
N GLY A 99 -10.72 -6.54 -8.04
CA GLY A 99 -10.51 -7.91 -7.57
C GLY A 99 -10.93 -8.18 -6.12
N GLY A 100 -11.67 -7.26 -5.49
CA GLY A 100 -12.24 -7.38 -4.15
C GLY A 100 -11.27 -7.06 -3.02
N ARG A 101 -10.17 -6.33 -3.28
CA ARG A 101 -9.17 -5.93 -2.27
C ARG A 101 -8.80 -4.46 -2.42
N LEU A 102 -8.40 -3.82 -1.32
CA LEU A 102 -7.94 -2.43 -1.36
C LEU A 102 -6.61 -2.33 -2.10
N SER A 103 -6.58 -1.51 -3.16
CA SER A 103 -5.36 -1.15 -3.87
C SER A 103 -4.51 -0.17 -3.05
N SER A 104 -3.28 0.13 -3.49
CA SER A 104 -2.50 1.22 -2.88
C SER A 104 -3.21 2.56 -3.00
N HIS A 105 -3.85 2.82 -4.13
CA HIS A 105 -4.56 4.07 -4.37
C HIS A 105 -5.80 4.22 -3.48
N ASP A 106 -6.55 3.13 -3.25
CA ASP A 106 -7.66 3.13 -2.30
C ASP A 106 -7.18 3.41 -0.87
N ARG A 107 -6.03 2.86 -0.48
CA ARG A 107 -5.43 3.10 0.85
C ARG A 107 -4.96 4.54 1.01
N ASP A 108 -4.41 5.13 -0.03
CA ASP A 108 -4.00 6.54 -0.01
C ASP A 108 -5.23 7.45 0.18
N LEU A 109 -6.34 7.15 -0.49
CA LEU A 109 -7.61 7.87 -0.30
C LEU A 109 -8.18 7.71 1.11
N LEU A 110 -8.16 6.49 1.66
CA LEU A 110 -8.59 6.26 3.04
C LEU A 110 -7.70 7.00 4.05
N GLY A 111 -6.40 7.07 3.78
CA GLY A 111 -5.47 7.89 4.55
C GLY A 111 -5.83 9.37 4.52
N LEU A 112 -6.16 9.91 3.34
CA LEU A 112 -6.65 11.29 3.19
C LEU A 112 -7.98 11.50 3.91
N ALA A 113 -8.92 10.57 3.78
CA ALA A 113 -10.22 10.62 4.42
C ALA A 113 -10.09 10.71 5.94
N HIS A 114 -9.18 9.90 6.50
CA HIS A 114 -8.90 9.90 7.92
C HIS A 114 -8.31 11.24 8.39
N GLN A 115 -7.43 11.86 7.60
CA GLN A 115 -6.92 13.21 7.89
C GLN A 115 -8.02 14.28 7.87
N LEU A 116 -8.96 14.19 6.93
CA LEU A 116 -10.11 15.11 6.84
C LEU A 116 -11.12 14.90 7.97
N ALA A 117 -11.32 13.66 8.40
CA ALA A 117 -12.22 13.31 9.51
C ALA A 117 -11.71 13.86 10.86
N GLY A 118 -10.39 13.89 11.06
CA GLY A 118 -9.80 14.36 12.31
C GLY A 118 -10.25 13.51 13.51
N ALA A 119 -10.55 14.14 14.64
CA ALA A 119 -10.99 13.45 15.85
C ALA A 119 -12.53 13.27 15.92
N ASP A 120 -13.29 14.15 15.28
CA ASP A 120 -14.75 14.26 15.47
C ASP A 120 -15.56 13.65 14.31
N GLY A 121 -14.93 13.49 13.14
CA GLY A 121 -15.54 12.87 11.96
C GLY A 121 -15.30 11.37 11.90
N ALA A 122 -16.12 10.68 11.09
CA ALA A 122 -15.92 9.27 10.77
C ALA A 122 -15.75 9.04 9.26
N VAL A 123 -14.88 8.11 8.90
CA VAL A 123 -14.70 7.65 7.53
C VAL A 123 -15.74 6.58 7.21
N LEU A 124 -16.62 6.86 6.24
CA LEU A 124 -17.60 5.93 5.70
C LEU A 124 -17.08 5.36 4.37
N ALA A 125 -16.65 4.10 4.38
CA ALA A 125 -16.32 3.40 3.13
C ALA A 125 -17.58 2.79 2.52
N VAL A 126 -17.88 3.16 1.27
CA VAL A 126 -18.99 2.62 0.48
C VAL A 126 -18.42 1.68 -0.58
N VAL A 127 -18.65 0.38 -0.42
CA VAL A 127 -18.07 -0.66 -1.27
C VAL A 127 -19.17 -1.31 -2.10
N PHE A 128 -18.93 -1.42 -3.41
CA PHE A 128 -19.84 -2.09 -4.33
C PHE A 128 -19.45 -3.56 -4.53
N GLY A 129 -20.43 -4.45 -4.40
CA GLY A 129 -20.27 -5.89 -4.60
C GLY A 129 -19.52 -6.59 -3.46
N ASP A 130 -19.09 -7.82 -3.72
CA ASP A 130 -18.41 -8.65 -2.72
C ASP A 130 -16.96 -8.20 -2.48
N SER A 131 -16.62 -7.99 -1.21
CA SER A 131 -15.27 -7.72 -0.77
C SER A 131 -14.59 -8.98 -0.19
N LYS A 132 -13.33 -9.19 -0.56
CA LYS A 132 -12.42 -10.18 0.06
C LYS A 132 -11.45 -9.52 1.03
N GLU A 133 -11.63 -8.23 1.27
CA GLU A 133 -10.78 -7.42 2.14
C GLU A 133 -11.20 -7.60 3.60
N THR A 134 -10.21 -7.80 4.46
CA THR A 134 -10.39 -7.94 5.91
C THR A 134 -9.79 -6.77 6.68
N ALA A 135 -8.98 -5.95 6.01
CA ALA A 135 -8.16 -4.91 6.62
C ALA A 135 -8.79 -3.50 6.59
N PHE A 136 -10.10 -3.37 6.41
CA PHE A 136 -10.77 -2.05 6.37
C PHE A 136 -10.53 -1.24 7.66
N ALA A 137 -10.68 -1.87 8.83
CA ALA A 137 -10.47 -1.20 10.11
C ALA A 137 -9.04 -0.64 10.24
N THR A 138 -8.04 -1.42 9.81
CA THR A 138 -6.63 -0.99 9.83
C THR A 138 -6.28 -0.02 8.70
N ALA A 139 -7.14 0.12 7.70
CA ALA A 139 -7.01 1.09 6.61
C ALA A 139 -7.62 2.46 6.95
N GLY A 140 -8.18 2.64 8.17
CA GLY A 140 -8.76 3.91 8.61
C GLY A 140 -10.27 4.04 8.34
N VAL A 141 -10.97 2.94 8.11
CA VAL A 141 -12.43 2.92 7.94
C VAL A 141 -13.12 2.80 9.29
N ASP A 142 -14.01 3.75 9.61
CA ASP A 142 -14.82 3.74 10.84
C ASP A 142 -16.20 3.08 10.63
N ARG A 143 -16.78 3.23 9.43
CA ARG A 143 -18.05 2.64 9.03
C ARG A 143 -17.91 2.04 7.64
N LEU A 144 -18.39 0.81 7.47
CA LEU A 144 -18.41 0.12 6.19
C LEU A 144 -19.86 -0.06 5.73
N LEU A 145 -20.18 0.45 4.56
CA LEU A 145 -21.44 0.21 3.88
C LEU A 145 -21.16 -0.60 2.61
N GLN A 146 -21.65 -1.83 2.59
CA GLN A 146 -21.54 -2.70 1.43
C GLN A 146 -22.86 -2.66 0.66
N LEU A 147 -22.79 -2.31 -0.62
CA LEU A 147 -23.93 -2.19 -1.51
C LEU A 147 -23.84 -3.27 -2.58
N ASP A 148 -24.94 -3.95 -2.84
CA ASP A 148 -25.00 -4.91 -3.92
C ASP A 148 -24.78 -4.22 -5.28
N SER A 149 -23.89 -4.79 -6.06
CA SER A 149 -23.63 -4.35 -7.44
C SER A 149 -23.19 -5.57 -8.25
N GLN A 150 -23.77 -5.73 -9.43
CA GLN A 150 -23.45 -6.82 -10.34
C GLN A 150 -23.05 -6.25 -11.69
N GLY A 151 -21.82 -6.57 -12.12
CA GLY A 151 -21.27 -6.04 -13.37
C GLY A 151 -21.19 -4.51 -13.41
N TYR A 152 -21.14 -3.98 -14.63
CA TYR A 152 -21.06 -2.55 -14.87
C TYR A 152 -22.46 -1.93 -14.95
N ALA A 153 -22.85 -1.17 -13.92
CA ALA A 153 -24.16 -0.52 -13.81
C ALA A 153 -24.04 0.89 -13.18
N PRO A 154 -23.42 1.86 -13.88
CA PRO A 154 -23.07 3.15 -13.29
C PRO A 154 -24.30 3.97 -12.87
N GLU A 155 -25.43 3.87 -13.57
CA GLU A 155 -26.67 4.56 -13.20
C GLU A 155 -27.21 4.05 -11.86
N GLN A 156 -27.20 2.73 -11.65
CA GLN A 156 -27.62 2.12 -10.39
C GLN A 156 -26.69 2.49 -9.25
N GLN A 157 -25.37 2.53 -9.51
CA GLN A 157 -24.39 2.95 -8.53
C GLN A 157 -24.61 4.41 -8.11
N VAL A 158 -24.82 5.33 -9.05
CA VAL A 158 -25.11 6.74 -8.73
C VAL A 158 -26.40 6.89 -7.93
N LEU A 159 -27.46 6.15 -8.27
CA LEU A 159 -28.71 6.14 -7.49
C LEU A 159 -28.46 5.67 -6.05
N SER A 160 -27.64 4.64 -5.88
CA SER A 160 -27.29 4.11 -4.58
C SER A 160 -26.47 5.12 -3.77
N LEU A 161 -25.49 5.79 -4.40
CA LEU A 161 -24.71 6.85 -3.75
C LEU A 161 -25.56 8.06 -3.37
N ARG A 162 -26.57 8.43 -4.17
CA ARG A 162 -27.55 9.45 -3.77
C ARG A 162 -28.36 9.05 -2.54
N ALA A 163 -28.73 7.77 -2.42
CA ALA A 163 -29.41 7.28 -1.22
C ALA A 163 -28.50 7.39 0.01
N VAL A 164 -27.21 7.07 -0.14
CA VAL A 164 -26.20 7.26 0.90
C VAL A 164 -26.06 8.74 1.26
N ASP A 165 -26.00 9.63 0.27
CA ASP A 165 -25.91 11.08 0.48
C ASP A 165 -27.10 11.60 1.30
N ASN A 166 -28.32 11.21 0.94
CA ASN A 166 -29.53 11.59 1.67
C ASN A 166 -29.58 11.05 3.11
N GLN A 167 -29.01 9.87 3.35
CA GLN A 167 -29.05 9.22 4.66
C GLN A 167 -27.96 9.73 5.62
N PHE A 168 -26.75 9.96 5.10
CA PHE A 168 -25.57 10.24 5.93
C PHE A 168 -25.08 11.68 5.81
N ALA A 169 -25.48 12.42 4.78
CA ALA A 169 -25.06 13.79 4.48
C ALA A 169 -23.54 14.00 4.69
N PRO A 170 -22.68 13.22 3.99
CA PRO A 170 -21.24 13.33 4.15
C PRO A 170 -20.77 14.72 3.73
N GLN A 171 -19.78 15.28 4.45
CA GLN A 171 -19.22 16.58 4.10
C GLN A 171 -18.39 16.52 2.81
N HIS A 172 -17.74 15.38 2.57
CA HIS A 172 -16.87 15.18 1.42
C HIS A 172 -17.06 13.79 0.84
N TRP A 173 -16.98 13.72 -0.48
CA TRP A 173 -16.92 12.49 -1.26
C TRP A 173 -15.52 12.33 -1.85
N LEU A 174 -14.86 11.21 -1.58
CA LEU A 174 -13.57 10.86 -2.14
C LEU A 174 -13.71 9.62 -3.03
N LEU A 175 -13.34 9.78 -4.29
CA LEU A 175 -13.33 8.71 -5.28
C LEU A 175 -11.97 8.69 -6.00
N PRO A 176 -11.45 7.49 -6.33
CA PRO A 176 -10.18 7.37 -7.04
C PRO A 176 -10.30 7.89 -8.47
N ASP A 177 -9.33 8.71 -8.88
CA ASP A 177 -9.18 9.09 -10.28
C ASP A 177 -8.48 7.96 -11.04
N SER A 178 -9.27 6.95 -11.36
CA SER A 178 -8.80 5.70 -11.93
C SER A 178 -9.49 5.39 -13.26
N ARG A 179 -8.85 4.48 -14.01
CA ARG A 179 -9.43 3.85 -15.20
C ARG A 179 -10.40 2.71 -14.86
N SER A 180 -10.52 2.34 -13.58
CA SER A 180 -11.37 1.25 -13.09
C SER A 180 -12.84 1.65 -12.93
N GLY A 181 -13.14 2.95 -12.99
CA GLY A 181 -14.50 3.47 -12.95
C GLY A 181 -14.72 4.57 -11.91
N GLY A 182 -13.88 4.68 -10.88
CA GLY A 182 -14.03 5.66 -9.81
C GLY A 182 -14.14 7.12 -10.30
N GLY A 183 -13.30 7.53 -11.25
CA GLY A 183 -13.33 8.89 -11.78
C GLY A 183 -14.57 9.20 -12.61
N GLU A 184 -15.09 8.21 -13.36
CA GLU A 184 -16.37 8.35 -14.06
C GLU A 184 -17.54 8.44 -13.07
N LEU A 185 -17.57 7.54 -12.09
CA LEU A 185 -18.61 7.49 -11.06
C LEU A 185 -18.66 8.80 -10.26
N GLY A 186 -17.50 9.36 -9.91
CA GLY A 186 -17.41 10.63 -9.20
C GLY A 186 -17.98 11.80 -9.99
N ARG A 187 -17.67 11.90 -11.29
CA ARG A 187 -18.25 12.93 -12.16
C ARG A 187 -19.76 12.79 -12.29
N ARG A 188 -20.26 11.56 -12.45
CA ARG A 188 -21.71 11.31 -12.52
C ARG A 188 -22.40 11.66 -11.21
N LEU A 189 -21.81 11.28 -10.08
CA LEU A 189 -22.32 11.61 -8.74
C LEU A 189 -22.37 13.13 -8.55
N ALA A 190 -21.27 13.85 -8.80
CA ALA A 190 -21.19 15.30 -8.67
C ALA A 190 -22.26 16.01 -9.51
N ALA A 191 -22.38 15.65 -10.79
CA ALA A 191 -23.43 16.18 -11.66
C ALA A 191 -24.83 15.87 -11.12
N SER A 192 -25.01 14.71 -10.49
CA SER A 192 -26.27 14.33 -9.87
C SER A 192 -26.57 15.14 -8.60
N LEU A 193 -25.56 15.51 -7.81
CA LEU A 193 -25.72 16.32 -6.60
C LEU A 193 -25.85 17.82 -6.93
N GLY A 194 -25.51 18.22 -8.15
CA GLY A 194 -25.51 19.62 -8.56
C GLY A 194 -24.22 20.37 -8.20
N GLU A 195 -23.20 19.63 -7.76
CA GLU A 195 -21.86 20.13 -7.47
C GLU A 195 -21.08 20.35 -8.78
N ARG A 196 -20.34 21.46 -8.86
CA ARG A 196 -19.63 21.89 -10.09
C ARG A 196 -18.14 22.07 -9.86
#